data_AF-A0A536ECI7-F1
#
_entry.id   AF-A0A536ECI7-F1
#
_cell.length_a   1.000
_cell.length_b   1.000
_cell.length_c   1.000
_cell.angle_alpha   90.00
_cell.angle_beta   90.00
_cell.angle_gamma   90.00
#
_symmetry.space_group_name_H-M   'P 1'
#
loop_
_entity.id
_entity.type
_entity.pdbx_description
1 polymer ?
#
loop_
_entity_poly.entity_id
_entity_poly.type
_entity_poly.pdbx_seq_one_letter_code
_entity_poly.pdbx_strand_id
1 'polypeptide(L)' 'MSKHLVEIDDKTLSKARAELRTTTIKDTVHEALRRAGGSRSRRTERALDVLARADLADRGDAWR' A
#
# COMPACT_ATOMS: atom_id res chain seq x y z
N MET A 1 -5.96 -14.32 11.30
CA MET A 1 -4.94 -14.48 10.24
C MET A 1 -5.36 -15.64 9.35
N SER A 2 -5.63 -15.38 8.07
CA SER A 2 -5.94 -16.43 7.08
C SER A 2 -4.65 -16.93 6.41
N LYS A 3 -4.61 -18.20 6.01
CA LYS A 3 -3.49 -18.76 5.24
C LYS A 3 -3.87 -18.77 3.77
N HIS A 4 -2.94 -18.33 2.94
CA HIS A 4 -3.06 -18.34 1.49
C HIS A 4 -1.86 -19.08 0.92
N LEU A 5 -2.10 -19.95 -0.06
CA LEU A 5 -1.03 -20.57 -0.86
C LEU A 5 -0.80 -19.69 -2.08
N VAL A 6 0.44 -19.26 -2.28
CA VAL A 6 0.83 -18.39 -3.39
C VAL A 6 2.21 -18.83 -3.85
N GLU A 7 2.41 -18.89 -5.16
CA GLU A 7 3.73 -19.12 -5.73
C GLU A 7 4.55 -17.84 -5.64
N ILE A 8 5.82 -17.97 -5.21
CA ILE A 8 6.74 -16.85 -5.08
C ILE A 8 8.09 -17.31 -5.66
N ASP A 9 8.66 -16.50 -6.55
CA ASP A 9 10.00 -16.74 -7.06
C ASP A 9 11.04 -16.62 -5.93
N ASP A 10 11.84 -17.67 -5.74
CA ASP A 10 12.83 -17.76 -4.65
C ASP A 10 13.90 -16.68 -4.73
N LYS A 11 14.28 -16.25 -5.95
CA LYS A 11 15.28 -15.18 -6.12
C LYS A 11 14.72 -13.85 -5.65
N THR A 12 13.47 -13.56 -5.99
CA THR A 12 12.74 -12.37 -5.54
C THR A 12 12.54 -12.39 -4.04
N LEU A 13 12.17 -13.54 -3.46
CA LEU A 13 12.04 -13.71 -2.01
C LEU A 13 13.37 -13.48 -1.29
N SER A 14 14.48 -13.99 -1.83
CA SER A 14 15.82 -13.79 -1.27
C SER A 14 16.25 -12.32 -1.29
N LYS A 15 16.02 -11.61 -2.41
CA LYS A 15 16.27 -10.17 -2.51
C LYS A 15 15.43 -9.38 -1.50
N ALA A 16 14.14 -9.69 -1.40
CA ALA A 16 13.25 -9.06 -0.43
C ALA A 16 13.72 -9.30 1.01
N ARG A 17 14.18 -10.51 1.35
CA ARG A 17 14.75 -10.81 2.67
C ARG A 17 15.98 -9.97 2.99
N ALA A 18 16.89 -9.82 2.02
CA ALA A 18 18.09 -9.02 2.18
C ALA A 18 17.76 -7.52 2.37
N GLU A 19 16.83 -7.01 1.57
CA GLU A 19 16.39 -5.61 1.63
C GLU A 19 15.63 -5.29 2.92
N LEU A 20 14.70 -6.16 3.31
CA LEU A 20 13.84 -5.98 4.47
C LEU A 20 14.51 -6.40 5.78
N ARG A 21 15.67 -7.05 5.71
CA ARG A 21 16.46 -7.58 6.84
C ARG A 21 15.63 -8.52 7.73
N THR A 22 14.85 -9.39 7.09
CA THR A 22 13.96 -10.34 7.76
C THR A 22 14.52 -11.76 7.77
N THR A 23 14.22 -12.50 8.82
CA THR A 23 14.73 -13.87 9.07
C THR A 23 13.79 -14.97 8.62
N THR A 24 12.49 -14.71 8.46
CA THR A 24 11.53 -15.71 7.98
C THR A 24 10.78 -15.24 6.74
N ILE A 25 10.29 -16.20 5.94
CA ILE A 25 9.45 -15.92 4.75
C ILE A 25 8.19 -15.16 5.17
N LYS A 26 7.54 -15.61 6.26
CA LYS A 26 6.35 -14.96 6.82
C LYS A 26 6.61 -13.48 7.15
N ASP A 27 7.70 -13.18 7.83
CA ASP A 27 8.01 -11.81 8.22
C ASP A 27 8.32 -10.93 7.00
N THR A 28 9.01 -11.51 6.02
CA THR A 28 9.30 -10.85 4.74
C THR A 28 8.02 -10.50 3.99
N VAL A 29 7.10 -11.45 3.85
CA VAL A 29 5.84 -11.27 3.13
C VAL A 29 4.95 -10.27 3.87
N HIS A 30 4.84 -10.37 5.20
CA HIS A 30 4.07 -9.39 5.97
C HIS A 30 4.64 -7.97 5.88
N GLU A 31 5.96 -7.82 5.98
CA GLU A 31 6.61 -6.52 5.85
C GLU A 31 6.37 -5.92 4.46
N ALA A 32 6.57 -6.72 3.41
CA ALA A 32 6.36 -6.30 2.03
C ALA A 32 4.90 -5.86 1.80
N LEU A 33 3.93 -6.65 2.26
CA LEU A 33 2.50 -6.32 2.17
C LEU A 33 2.16 -5.06 2.97
N ARG A 34 2.73 -4.89 4.16
CA ARG A 34 2.53 -3.67 4.97
C ARG A 34 3.06 -2.43 4.26
N ARG A 35 4.24 -2.50 3.66
CA ARG A 35 4.83 -1.38 2.89
C ARG A 35 4.01 -1.05 1.65
N ALA A 36 3.57 -2.07 0.91
CA ALA A 36 2.74 -1.90 -0.28
C ALA A 36 1.37 -1.30 0.06
N GLY A 37 0.71 -1.81 1.11
CA GLY A 37 -0.57 -1.29 1.60
C GLY A 37 -0.48 0.14 2.15
N GLY A 38 0.58 0.45 2.90
CA GLY A 38 0.81 1.78 3.46
C GLY A 38 1.10 2.86 2.40
N SER A 39 1.69 2.48 1.25
CA SER A 39 1.88 3.39 0.11
C SER A 39 0.54 3.88 -0.46
N ARG A 40 -0.41 2.97 -0.65
CA ARG A 40 -1.75 3.30 -1.16
C ARG A 40 -2.49 4.21 -0.18
N SER A 41 -2.50 3.88 1.11
CA SER A 41 -3.19 4.69 2.12
C SER A 41 -2.67 6.13 2.14
N ARG A 42 -1.34 6.33 2.14
CA ARG A 42 -0.74 7.67 2.11
C ARG A 42 -1.00 8.43 0.82
N ARG A 43 -1.13 7.73 -0.32
CA ARG A 43 -1.50 8.37 -1.59
C ARG A 43 -2.95 8.83 -1.57
N THR A 44 -3.86 7.99 -1.08
CA THR A 44 -5.27 8.34 -0.91
C THR A 44 -5.43 9.51 0.06
N GLU A 45 -4.77 9.45 1.22
CA GLU A 45 -4.80 10.52 2.22
C GLU A 45 -4.32 11.85 1.62
N ARG A 46 -3.19 11.87 0.91
CA ARG A 46 -2.72 13.07 0.20
C ARG A 46 -3.71 13.58 -0.85
N ALA A 47 -4.32 12.69 -1.62
CA ALA A 47 -5.31 13.10 -2.62
C ALA A 47 -6.56 13.70 -1.96
N LEU A 48 -7.02 13.13 -0.85
CA LEU A 48 -8.13 13.68 -0.05
C LEU A 48 -7.75 15.04 0.56
N ASP A 49 -6.52 15.18 1.04
CA ASP A 49 -5.96 16.43 1.56
C ASP A 49 -5.89 17.56 0.52
N VAL A 50 -5.61 17.20 -0.74
CA VAL A 50 -5.64 18.14 -1.87
C VAL A 50 -7.08 18.57 -2.14
N LEU A 51 -8.03 17.62 -2.16
CA LEU A 51 -9.45 17.94 -2.35
C LEU A 51 -10.03 18.79 -1.22
N ALA A 52 -9.62 18.53 0.03
CA ALA A 52 -10.07 19.30 1.19
C ALA A 52 -9.58 20.76 1.17
N ARG A 53 -8.44 21.02 0.51
CA ARG A 53 -7.86 22.37 0.37
C ARG A 53 -8.26 23.05 -0.94
N ALA A 54 -8.84 22.31 -1.89
CA ALA A 54 -9.28 22.88 -3.15
C ALA A 54 -10.54 23.71 -2.93
N ASP A 55 -10.55 24.93 -3.47
CA ASP A 55 -11.76 25.76 -3.54
C ASP A 55 -12.66 25.21 -4.65
N LEU A 56 -13.42 24.17 -4.30
CA LEU A 56 -14.34 23.50 -5.21
C LEU A 56 -15.69 24.20 -5.14
N ALA A 57 -16.27 24.48 -6.32
CA ALA A 57 -17.62 25.02 -6.41
C ALA A 57 -18.63 24.15 -5.65
N ASP A 58 -19.68 24.77 -5.13
CA ASP A 58 -20.71 24.05 -4.39
C ASP A 58 -21.28 22.91 -5.23
N ARG A 59 -21.47 21.75 -4.61
CA ARG A 59 -21.88 20.53 -5.31
C ARG A 59 -23.25 20.72 -5.99
N GLY A 60 -24.10 21.60 -5.49
CA GLY A 60 -25.40 21.95 -6.06
C GLY A 60 -25.32 22.77 -7.34
N ASP A 61 -24.23 23.50 -7.57
CA ASP A 61 -24.01 24.28 -8.81
C ASP A 61 -23.35 23.44 -9.91
N ALA A 62 -22.61 22.38 -9.55
CA ALA A 62 -21.91 21.52 -10.50
C ALA A 62 -22.79 20.48 -11.22
N TRP A 63 -23.99 20.20 -10.72
CA TRP A 63 -24.89 19.13 -11.23
C TRP A 63 -26.17 19.66 -11.90
N ARG A 64 -26.26 20.96 -12.19
CA ARG A 64 -27.32 21.54 -13.03
C ARG A 64 -26.88 21.59 -14.49
#